data_AF-A0A8J3N7X9-F1
#
_entry.id   AF-A0A8J3N7X9-F1
#
_cell.length_a   1.000
_cell.length_b   1.000
_cell.length_c   1.000
_cell.angle_alpha   90.00
_cell.angle_beta   90.00
_cell.angle_gamma   90.00
#
_symmetry.space_group_name_H-M   'P 1'
#
loop_
_entity.id
_entity.type
_entity.pdbx_description
1 polymer ?
#
loop_
_entity_poly.entity_id
_entity_poly.type
_entity_poly.pdbx_seq_one_letter_code
_entity_poly.pdbx_strand_id
1 'polypeptide(L)'
;MSVRLIEEKEQGEKKTMTVYERLQKRIEEDVQALQTLRKRGWLVWPMDLLVKEEDVGRCCFLAEEWLTGEQLRELKKRVGLDDRQWRKYKTRISK
;
A
#
# COMPACT_ATOMS: atom_id res chain seq x y z
N MET A 1 -6.27 -23.48 39.31
CA MET A 1 -6.34 -23.43 37.84
C MET A 1 -7.06 -22.16 37.43
N SER A 2 -6.72 -21.57 36.27
CA SER A 2 -7.53 -20.56 35.54
C SER A 2 -7.36 -19.07 35.88
N VAL A 3 -6.17 -18.53 35.60
CA VAL A 3 -6.07 -17.16 35.02
C VAL A 3 -4.92 -17.09 34.00
N ARG A 4 -3.80 -17.80 34.27
CA ARG A 4 -2.61 -17.80 33.39
C ARG A 4 -2.76 -18.53 32.04
N LEU A 5 -3.86 -19.25 31.81
CA LEU A 5 -4.09 -19.98 30.55
C LEU A 5 -4.88 -19.17 29.50
N ILE A 6 -5.35 -17.96 29.85
CA ILE A 6 -6.09 -17.10 28.92
C ILE A 6 -5.16 -16.06 28.28
N GLU A 7 -4.11 -15.61 28.97
CA GLU A 7 -3.13 -14.65 28.42
C GLU A 7 -2.14 -15.28 27.42
N GLU A 8 -1.91 -16.60 27.46
CA GLU A 8 -1.00 -17.25 26.51
C GLU A 8 -1.61 -17.50 25.12
N LYS A 9 -2.94 -17.38 24.98
CA LYS A 9 -3.60 -17.55 23.66
C LYS A 9 -3.62 -16.29 22.79
N GLU A 10 -3.34 -15.11 23.35
CA GLU A 10 -3.33 -13.85 22.57
C GLU A 10 -1.95 -13.48 22.01
N GLN A 11 -0.90 -14.25 22.32
CA GLN A 11 0.48 -13.90 21.97
C GLN A 11 1.20 -14.92 21.07
N GLY A 12 0.47 -15.91 20.54
CA GLY A 12 0.97 -16.96 19.64
C GLY A 12 0.74 -16.73 18.15
N GLU A 13 0.09 -15.63 17.76
CA GLU A 13 -0.18 -15.31 16.36
C GLU A 13 0.25 -13.87 16.05
N LYS A 14 1.52 -13.56 16.31
CA LYS A 14 2.23 -12.59 15.46
C LYS A 14 2.30 -13.21 14.07
N LYS A 15 1.16 -13.13 13.37
CA LYS A 15 0.93 -13.58 12.00
C LYS A 15 2.12 -13.12 11.19
N THR A 16 2.94 -14.06 10.73
CA THR A 16 4.12 -13.76 9.91
C THR A 16 3.61 -13.14 8.62
N MET A 17 3.42 -11.81 8.60
CA MET A 17 2.83 -11.13 7.45
C MET A 17 3.69 -11.45 6.23
N THR A 18 3.05 -12.03 5.23
CA THR A 18 3.67 -12.34 3.96
C THR A 18 4.17 -11.04 3.32
N VAL A 19 5.14 -11.16 2.42
CA VAL A 19 5.63 -10.02 1.64
C VAL A 19 4.47 -9.37 0.87
N TYR A 20 3.56 -10.19 0.34
CA TYR A 20 2.33 -9.73 -0.29
C TYR A 20 1.47 -8.90 0.66
N GLU A 21 1.12 -9.41 1.85
CA GLU A 21 0.29 -8.69 2.81
C GLU A 21 0.91 -7.36 3.26
N ARG A 22 2.24 -7.31 3.43
CA ARG A 22 2.95 -6.08 3.78
C ARG A 22 2.89 -5.05 2.66
N LEU A 23 3.20 -5.49 1.45
CA LEU A 23 3.23 -4.63 0.29
C LEU A 23 1.82 -4.13 -0.06
N GLN A 24 0.84 -5.02 0.05
CA GLN A 24 -0.57 -4.73 -0.10
C GLN A 24 -1.04 -3.66 0.90
N LYS A 25 -0.84 -3.89 2.20
CA LYS A 25 -1.26 -2.93 3.22
C LYS A 25 -0.63 -1.57 2.99
N ARG A 26 0.66 -1.55 2.65
CA ARG A 26 1.39 -0.31 2.41
C ARG A 26 0.85 0.47 1.21
N ILE A 27 0.62 -0.18 0.08
CA ILE A 27 0.10 0.50 -1.11
C ILE A 27 -1.36 0.96 -0.92
N GLU A 28 -2.17 0.20 -0.17
CA GLU A 28 -3.54 0.60 0.19
C GLU A 28 -3.52 1.89 1.03
N GLU A 29 -2.67 1.95 2.06
CA GLU A 29 -2.50 3.15 2.90
C GLU A 29 -2.00 4.35 2.09
N ASP A 30 -0.98 4.16 1.25
CA ASP A 30 -0.38 5.24 0.46
C ASP A 30 -1.35 5.80 -0.60
N VAL A 31 -2.13 4.92 -1.25
CA VAL A 31 -3.16 5.33 -2.22
C VAL A 31 -4.32 6.06 -1.52
N GLN A 32 -4.79 5.57 -0.38
CA GLN A 32 -5.85 6.25 0.39
C GLN A 32 -5.41 7.62 0.90
N ALA A 33 -4.18 7.73 1.39
CA ALA A 33 -3.60 9.01 1.81
C ALA A 33 -3.51 9.98 0.62
N LEU A 34 -3.04 9.52 -0.53
CA LEU A 34 -2.96 10.34 -1.73
C LEU A 34 -4.34 10.81 -2.21
N GLN A 35 -5.35 9.94 -2.19
CA GLN A 35 -6.73 10.32 -2.51
C GLN A 35 -7.28 11.35 -1.52
N THR A 36 -6.95 11.21 -0.23
CA THR A 36 -7.35 12.17 0.81
C THR A 36 -6.69 13.53 0.58
N LEU A 37 -5.40 13.56 0.25
CA LEU A 37 -4.69 14.80 -0.11
C LEU A 37 -5.34 15.47 -1.32
N ARG A 38 -5.67 14.71 -2.37
CA ARG A 38 -6.36 15.25 -3.55
C ARG A 38 -7.75 15.82 -3.23
N LYS A 39 -8.50 15.19 -2.33
CA LYS A 39 -9.82 15.69 -1.89
C LYS A 39 -9.72 17.00 -1.10
N ARG A 40 -8.62 17.22 -0.36
CA ARG A 40 -8.38 18.46 0.39
C ARG A 40 -7.99 19.64 -0.52
N GLY A 41 -7.61 19.37 -1.77
CA GLY A 41 -7.38 20.38 -2.80
C GLY A 41 -6.27 21.38 -2.43
N TRP A 42 -6.55 22.67 -2.57
CA TRP A 42 -5.61 23.79 -2.38
C TRP A 42 -5.00 23.91 -0.97
N LEU A 43 -5.58 23.24 0.04
CA LEU A 43 -5.08 23.23 1.43
C LEU A 43 -3.87 22.29 1.62
N VAL A 44 -3.46 21.57 0.57
CA VAL A 44 -2.31 20.67 0.61
C VAL A 44 -1.12 21.31 -0.06
N TRP A 45 0.04 21.24 0.59
CA TRP A 45 1.29 21.69 0.00
C TRP A 45 1.61 20.85 -1.24
N PRO A 46 1.94 21.47 -2.39
CA PRO A 46 2.28 20.73 -3.60
C PRO A 46 3.38 19.68 -3.39
N MET A 47 4.31 19.94 -2.46
CA MET A 47 5.38 19.01 -2.08
C MET A 47 4.86 17.75 -1.39
N ASP A 48 3.89 17.87 -0.47
CA ASP A 48 3.32 16.71 0.22
C ASP A 48 2.61 15.78 -0.77
N LEU A 49 1.91 16.36 -1.73
CA LEU A 49 1.28 15.61 -2.81
C LEU A 49 2.33 14.91 -3.67
N LEU A 50 3.41 15.60 -4.03
CA LEU A 50 4.47 15.05 -4.86
C LEU A 50 5.21 13.89 -4.18
N VAL A 51 5.60 14.06 -2.92
CA VAL A 51 6.23 13.00 -2.10
C VAL A 51 5.32 11.79 -2.01
N LYS A 52 4.00 12.00 -1.79
CA LYS A 52 3.07 10.87 -1.70
C LYS A 52 2.87 10.16 -3.03
N GLU A 53 2.89 10.89 -4.15
CA GLU A 53 2.85 10.27 -5.49
C GLU A 53 4.12 9.45 -5.78
N GLU A 54 5.29 9.87 -5.29
CA GLU A 54 6.52 9.08 -5.38
C GLU A 54 6.47 7.81 -4.52
N ASP A 55 5.98 7.90 -3.29
CA ASP A 55 5.82 6.73 -2.40
C ASP A 55 4.91 5.67 -3.02
N VAL A 56 3.79 6.09 -3.60
CA VAL A 56 2.90 5.20 -4.36
C VAL A 56 3.64 4.61 -5.57
N GLY A 57 4.43 5.41 -6.28
CA GLY A 57 5.25 4.95 -7.41
C GLY A 57 6.26 3.86 -7.02
N ARG A 58 6.95 4.03 -5.88
CA ARG A 58 7.87 3.01 -5.31
C ARG A 58 7.13 1.72 -4.98
N CYS A 59 5.96 1.82 -4.37
CA CYS A 59 5.12 0.65 -4.07
C CYS A 59 4.65 -0.07 -5.33
N CYS A 60 4.23 0.67 -6.37
CA CYS A 60 3.85 0.09 -7.66
C CYS A 60 5.01 -0.64 -8.33
N PHE A 61 6.23 -0.09 -8.26
CA PHE A 61 7.43 -0.75 -8.78
C PHE A 61 7.74 -2.04 -8.03
N LEU A 62 7.79 -1.99 -6.69
CA LEU A 62 8.06 -3.17 -5.86
C LEU A 62 6.98 -4.25 -6.04
N ALA A 63 5.71 -3.85 -6.23
CA ALA A 63 4.62 -4.78 -6.51
C ALA A 63 4.86 -5.56 -7.81
N GLU A 64 5.32 -4.89 -8.88
CA GLU A 64 5.59 -5.57 -10.15
C GLU A 64 6.80 -6.50 -10.07
N GLU A 65 7.82 -6.14 -9.29
CA GLU A 65 9.01 -6.98 -9.12
C GLU A 65 8.72 -8.23 -8.27
N TRP A 66 7.86 -8.11 -7.25
CA TRP A 66 7.74 -9.13 -6.21
C TRP A 66 6.45 -9.95 -6.29
N LEU A 67 5.44 -9.48 -7.01
CA LEU A 67 4.14 -10.16 -7.12
C LEU A 67 3.98 -10.85 -8.45
N THR A 68 3.25 -11.96 -8.45
CA THR A 68 2.84 -12.60 -9.69
C THR A 68 1.81 -11.74 -10.44
N GLY A 69 1.62 -11.99 -11.74
CA GLY A 69 0.64 -11.24 -12.53
C GLY A 69 -0.80 -11.34 -12.00
N GLU A 70 -1.15 -12.43 -11.31
CA GLU A 70 -2.46 -12.59 -10.66
C GLU A 70 -2.57 -11.74 -9.39
N GLN A 71 -1.58 -11.81 -8.50
CA GLN A 71 -1.50 -11.00 -7.29
C GLN A 71 -1.48 -9.50 -7.62
N LEU A 72 -0.76 -9.09 -8.66
CA LEU A 72 -0.73 -7.71 -9.12
C LEU A 72 -2.12 -7.24 -9.60
N ARG A 73 -2.84 -8.10 -10.31
CA ARG A 73 -4.19 -7.80 -10.82
C ARG A 73 -5.20 -7.69 -9.68
N GLU A 74 -5.12 -8.56 -8.69
CA GLU A 74 -5.95 -8.47 -7.48
C GLU A 74 -5.64 -7.19 -6.70
N LEU A 75 -4.35 -6.89 -6.52
CA LEU A 75 -3.90 -5.70 -5.81
C LEU A 75 -4.43 -4.42 -6.46
N LYS A 76 -4.24 -4.27 -7.78
CA LYS A 76 -4.76 -3.13 -8.57
C LYS A 76 -6.26 -2.93 -8.37
N LYS A 77 -7.04 -4.01 -8.43
CA LYS A 77 -8.49 -3.97 -8.16
C LYS A 77 -8.80 -3.49 -6.75
N ARG A 78 -8.09 -3.99 -5.74
CA ARG A 78 -8.28 -3.58 -4.33
C ARG A 78 -7.97 -2.11 -4.09
N VAL A 79 -6.85 -1.61 -4.62
CA VAL A 79 -6.48 -0.19 -4.46
C VAL A 79 -7.27 0.75 -5.38
N GLY A 80 -8.13 0.22 -6.24
CA GLY A 80 -8.91 0.99 -7.20
C GLY A 80 -8.05 1.73 -8.23
N LEU A 81 -6.90 1.17 -8.59
CA LEU A 81 -6.00 1.71 -9.61
C LEU A 81 -6.17 0.95 -10.92
N ASP A 82 -6.45 1.69 -12.00
CA ASP A 82 -6.37 1.14 -13.34
C ASP A 82 -4.91 1.09 -13.85
N ASP A 83 -4.68 0.39 -14.97
CA ASP A 83 -3.33 0.27 -15.54
C ASP A 83 -2.72 1.61 -15.95
N ARG A 84 -3.55 2.61 -16.29
CA ARG A 84 -3.07 3.94 -16.70
C ARG A 84 -2.55 4.71 -15.50
N GLN A 85 -3.29 4.72 -14.40
CA GLN A 85 -2.91 5.32 -13.12
C GLN A 85 -1.69 4.62 -12.53
N TRP A 86 -1.69 3.29 -12.59
CA TRP A 86 -0.55 2.49 -12.16
C TRP A 86 0.74 2.86 -12.89
N ARG A 87 0.71 2.91 -14.23
CA ARG A 87 1.85 3.36 -15.04
C ARG A 87 2.22 4.81 -14.72
N LYS A 88 1.24 5.71 -14.55
CA LYS A 88 1.49 7.11 -14.19
C LYS A 88 2.30 7.22 -12.89
N TYR A 89 1.94 6.51 -11.83
CA TYR A 89 2.69 6.54 -10.58
C TYR A 89 4.08 5.91 -10.73
N LYS A 90 4.18 4.78 -11.43
CA LYS A 90 5.47 4.13 -11.70
C LYS A 90 6.44 5.05 -12.45
N THR A 91 5.97 5.77 -13.47
CA THR A 91 6.84 6.67 -14.26
C THR A 91 7.41 7.85 -13.47
N ARG A 92 6.86 8.18 -12.30
CA ARG A 92 7.39 9.26 -11.46
C ARG A 92 8.71 8.92 -10.78
N ILE A 93 8.95 7.65 -10.51
CA ILE A 93 10.21 7.20 -9.88
C ILE A 93 11.28 6.82 -10.90
N SER A 94 10.93 6.79 -12.19
CA SER A 94 11.83 6.44 -13.30
C SER A 94 12.44 7.67 -13.99
N LYS A 95 12.31 8.86 -13.38
CA LYS A 95 12.89 10.12 -13.87
C LYS A 95 14.06 10.58 -13.01
#